data_AF-A0A536GE55-F1
#
_entry.id   AF-A0A536GE55-F1
#
_cell.length_a   1.000
_cell.length_b   1.000
_cell.length_c   1.000
_cell.angle_alpha   90.00
_cell.angle_beta   90.00
_cell.angle_gamma   90.00
#
_symmetry.space_group_name_H-M   'P 1'
#
loop_
_entity.id
_entity.type
_entity.pdbx_description
1 polymer ?
#
loop_
_entity_poly.entity_id
_entity_poly.type
_entity_poly.pdbx_seq_one_letter_code
_entity_poly.pdbx_strand_id
1 'polypeptide(L)'
;MDRLSRVRPALTFASMLLLLVGLLPPAVNGATVWRYNLFRSAGFLYQDPYYTACTAAAAMMMLNFTDLADTGGDGFRWHLFRTKNHPDPRVTWDMTSILSFERSHDTLAAGRRGSDAHGWRNAMNYYGWGSAAMTDPAKRVYDDRAYGSFDAALKGAVTAIARYRMPVGLLAWAGGHAQVVTGYVVTGDDPATSDAFVVNGLFVSDPLRSDGLVNRYINRLSLLQGSLPYRFRSYREVDSPLDDPYTPGWRRSSIRSTASEWYARWVLVQPIRSGLPPVTPPPEPTPTPTPTPTPTPTPTPDPTPVADPTATATPDPTATPAATPDPTTTATAMPDPTTTATAMPDPTTTATATPDPTATPTPAASASAPPAESIAP
;
A
#
# COMPACT_ATOMS: atom_id res chain seq x y z
N MET A 1 -44.06 -91.26 0.09
CA MET A 1 -43.80 -89.85 -0.23
C MET A 1 -42.48 -89.47 0.43
N ASP A 2 -41.55 -88.95 -0.36
CA ASP A 2 -40.56 -87.88 -0.08
C ASP A 2 -39.76 -87.89 1.25
N ARG A 3 -38.43 -87.64 1.29
CA ARG A 3 -37.45 -87.24 0.24
C ARG A 3 -36.00 -87.56 0.67
N LEU A 4 -35.17 -87.92 -0.31
CA LEU A 4 -33.79 -87.47 -0.58
C LEU A 4 -32.95 -86.92 0.61
N SER A 5 -31.82 -87.55 1.02
CA SER A 5 -30.46 -87.48 0.41
C SER A 5 -29.76 -86.10 0.53
N ARG A 6 -28.44 -85.94 0.67
CA ARG A 6 -27.29 -86.85 0.59
C ARG A 6 -26.03 -86.17 1.19
N VAL A 7 -25.12 -86.97 1.77
CA VAL A 7 -23.64 -86.90 1.75
C VAL A 7 -22.93 -85.53 1.55
N ARG A 8 -22.05 -85.18 2.50
CA ARG A 8 -20.95 -84.20 2.33
C ARG A 8 -19.73 -84.85 1.63
N PRO A 9 -19.04 -84.15 0.72
CA PRO A 9 -17.65 -84.45 0.36
C PRO A 9 -16.70 -83.26 0.64
N ALA A 10 -15.39 -83.54 0.69
CA ALA A 10 -14.32 -82.56 0.90
C ALA A 10 -13.34 -82.54 -0.29
N LEU A 11 -12.76 -81.37 -0.58
CA LEU A 11 -11.55 -81.12 -1.39
C LEU A 11 -10.91 -79.82 -0.83
N THR A 12 -9.65 -79.69 -0.39
CA THR A 12 -8.29 -80.06 -0.86
C THR A 12 -7.61 -79.06 -1.81
N PHE A 13 -6.30 -78.86 -1.57
CA PHE A 13 -5.23 -78.26 -2.41
C PHE A 13 -4.88 -76.74 -2.34
N ALA A 14 -3.74 -76.50 -1.68
CA ALA A 14 -2.51 -75.83 -2.14
C ALA A 14 -2.48 -74.37 -2.67
N SER A 15 -1.69 -73.58 -1.95
CA SER A 15 -0.56 -72.74 -2.43
C SER A 15 -0.66 -71.98 -3.76
N MET A 16 -0.68 -70.65 -3.68
CA MET A 16 0.11 -69.82 -4.61
C MET A 16 0.75 -68.62 -3.91
N LEU A 17 2.07 -68.53 -4.06
CA LEU A 17 2.91 -67.43 -3.58
C LEU A 17 2.63 -66.18 -4.44
N LEU A 18 2.06 -65.12 -3.85
CA LEU A 18 2.09 -63.79 -4.46
C LEU A 18 3.27 -63.00 -3.88
N LEU A 19 4.21 -62.60 -4.75
CA LEU A 19 5.24 -61.63 -4.38
C LEU A 19 4.56 -60.30 -4.05
N LEU A 20 4.53 -59.93 -2.76
CA LEU A 20 4.23 -58.56 -2.35
C LEU A 20 5.48 -57.68 -2.55
N VAL A 21 5.86 -57.45 -3.82
CA VAL A 21 6.81 -56.38 -4.14
C VAL A 21 6.15 -55.08 -3.70
N GLY A 22 6.82 -54.36 -2.80
CA GLY A 22 6.28 -53.18 -2.17
C GLY A 22 6.00 -52.06 -3.17
N LEU A 23 4.75 -51.97 -3.63
CA LEU A 23 4.10 -50.68 -3.83
C LEU A 23 4.02 -50.03 -2.45
N LEU A 24 5.12 -49.38 -2.05
CA LEU A 24 5.03 -48.18 -1.23
C LEU A 24 3.91 -47.34 -1.86
N PRO A 25 2.85 -46.96 -1.12
CA PRO A 25 1.88 -46.02 -1.66
C PRO A 25 2.67 -44.81 -2.17
N PRO A 26 2.33 -44.24 -3.34
CA PRO A 26 2.99 -43.04 -3.82
C PRO A 26 2.97 -42.05 -2.67
N ALA A 27 4.15 -41.53 -2.31
CA ALA A 27 4.29 -40.68 -1.14
C ALA A 27 3.18 -39.63 -1.21
N VAL A 28 2.26 -39.66 -0.25
CA VAL A 28 1.22 -38.64 -0.12
C VAL A 28 1.95 -37.41 0.36
N ASN A 29 2.60 -36.72 -0.58
CA ASN A 29 3.26 -35.45 -0.37
C ASN A 29 2.17 -34.53 0.15
N GLY A 30 2.15 -34.34 1.47
CA GLY A 30 1.21 -33.45 2.12
C GLY A 30 1.34 -32.10 1.46
N ALA A 31 0.23 -31.59 0.90
CA ALA A 31 0.23 -30.38 0.09
C ALA A 31 0.96 -29.25 0.83
N THR A 32 1.92 -28.61 0.17
CA THR A 32 2.83 -27.63 0.78
C THR A 32 2.06 -26.58 1.55
N VAL A 33 2.47 -26.33 2.81
CA VAL A 33 1.84 -25.33 3.66
C VAL A 33 2.60 -24.01 3.53
N TRP A 34 1.93 -22.99 3.00
CA TRP A 34 2.46 -21.63 2.93
C TRP A 34 1.85 -20.79 4.04
N ARG A 35 2.70 -20.11 4.81
CA ARG A 35 2.31 -19.24 5.93
C ARG A 35 3.12 -17.96 5.89
N TYR A 36 2.44 -16.83 6.04
CA TYR A 36 3.07 -15.52 6.16
C TYR A 36 2.26 -14.63 7.09
N ASN A 37 2.91 -13.70 7.80
CA ASN A 37 2.24 -12.72 8.66
C ASN A 37 3.12 -11.46 8.84
N LEU A 38 2.56 -10.31 8.48
CA LEU A 38 3.16 -8.98 8.57
C LEU A 38 3.02 -8.32 9.95
N PHE A 39 2.20 -8.89 10.84
CA PHE A 39 1.85 -8.22 12.09
C PHE A 39 3.07 -7.94 12.97
N ARG A 40 3.27 -6.67 13.30
CA ARG A 40 4.15 -6.22 14.39
C ARG A 40 3.35 -5.33 15.33
N SER A 41 3.40 -5.60 16.64
CA SER A 41 2.64 -4.86 17.65
C SER A 41 2.91 -3.35 17.65
N ALA A 42 4.09 -2.93 17.20
CA ALA A 42 4.46 -1.53 17.02
C ALA A 42 3.51 -0.77 16.07
N GLY A 43 2.99 -1.41 15.01
CA GLY A 43 2.11 -0.79 14.02
C GLY A 43 0.62 -0.82 14.35
N PHE A 44 0.22 -1.62 15.35
CA PHE A 44 -1.18 -1.77 15.76
C PHE A 44 -1.66 -0.57 16.59
N LEU A 45 -2.92 -0.17 16.38
CA LEU A 45 -3.64 0.80 17.20
C LEU A 45 -5.15 0.50 17.18
N TYR A 46 -5.83 0.82 18.29
CA TYR A 46 -7.29 0.80 18.36
C TYR A 46 -7.89 2.12 17.85
N GLN A 47 -9.13 2.13 17.36
CA GLN A 47 -9.88 3.34 17.01
C GLN A 47 -10.37 4.15 18.22
N ASP A 48 -10.52 3.52 19.39
CA ASP A 48 -11.11 4.15 20.59
C ASP A 48 -10.36 5.42 21.03
N PRO A 49 -11.04 6.50 21.45
CA PRO A 49 -12.49 6.63 21.66
C PRO A 49 -13.30 7.00 20.39
N TYR A 50 -12.69 6.99 19.21
CA TYR A 50 -13.33 7.42 17.97
C TYR A 50 -14.10 6.25 17.33
N TYR A 51 -15.28 5.95 17.85
CA TYR A 51 -16.13 4.81 17.43
C TYR A 51 -16.57 4.80 15.96
N THR A 52 -16.30 5.87 15.19
CA THR A 52 -16.55 5.95 13.74
C THR A 52 -15.29 5.96 12.88
N ALA A 53 -14.12 5.67 13.47
CA ALA A 53 -12.81 5.75 12.82
C ALA A 53 -12.22 4.37 12.47
N CYS A 54 -13.05 3.34 12.24
CA CYS A 54 -12.55 1.99 11.96
C CYS A 54 -11.73 1.93 10.67
N THR A 55 -12.19 2.59 9.60
CA THR A 55 -11.45 2.74 8.32
C THR A 55 -10.13 3.47 8.52
N ALA A 56 -10.13 4.66 9.13
CA ALA A 56 -8.92 5.43 9.39
C ALA A 56 -7.91 4.69 10.29
N ALA A 57 -8.37 4.02 11.35
CA ALA A 57 -7.52 3.19 12.20
C ALA A 57 -6.93 2.00 11.40
N ALA A 58 -7.73 1.37 10.55
CA ALA A 58 -7.29 0.29 9.67
C ALA A 58 -6.31 0.77 8.60
N ALA A 59 -6.49 1.98 8.04
CA ALA A 59 -5.54 2.63 7.13
C ALA A 59 -4.19 2.87 7.81
N MET A 60 -4.20 3.47 9.01
CA MET A 60 -2.98 3.65 9.81
C MET A 60 -2.29 2.32 10.13
N MET A 61 -3.04 1.28 10.54
CA MET A 61 -2.48 -0.05 10.75
C MET A 61 -1.83 -0.61 9.48
N MET A 62 -2.51 -0.50 8.34
CA MET A 62 -2.02 -1.04 7.07
C MET A 62 -0.76 -0.32 6.59
N LEU A 63 -0.73 1.01 6.67
CA LEU A 63 0.45 1.81 6.34
C LEU A 63 1.60 1.57 7.32
N ASN A 64 1.33 1.46 8.62
CA ASN A 64 2.34 1.10 9.63
C ASN A 64 2.93 -0.30 9.40
N PHE A 65 2.13 -1.30 9.04
CA PHE A 65 2.66 -2.64 8.74
C PHE A 65 3.45 -2.67 7.43
N THR A 66 3.12 -1.80 6.47
CA THR A 66 3.86 -1.63 5.21
C THR A 66 5.24 -1.00 5.46
N ASP A 67 5.29 0.07 6.26
CA ASP A 67 6.52 0.73 6.73
C ASP A 67 7.40 -0.25 7.54
N LEU A 68 6.83 -0.93 8.54
CA LEU A 68 7.52 -1.93 9.37
C LEU A 68 7.93 -3.23 8.65
N ALA A 69 7.49 -3.43 7.41
CA ALA A 69 7.88 -4.54 6.56
C ALA A 69 8.89 -4.13 5.46
N ASP A 70 9.06 -2.83 5.21
CA ASP A 70 9.79 -2.26 4.07
C ASP A 70 9.24 -2.75 2.71
N THR A 71 7.91 -2.69 2.54
CA THR A 71 7.21 -3.27 1.37
C THR A 71 6.42 -2.25 0.54
N GLY A 72 6.45 -0.97 0.91
CA GLY A 72 5.72 0.08 0.19
C GLY A 72 6.33 0.50 -1.15
N GLY A 73 7.62 0.21 -1.36
CA GLY A 73 8.37 0.47 -2.59
C GLY A 73 8.35 1.94 -3.06
N ASP A 74 8.49 2.13 -4.37
CA ASP A 74 8.69 3.44 -4.97
C ASP A 74 7.58 4.44 -4.61
N GLY A 75 7.99 5.62 -4.13
CA GLY A 75 7.10 6.71 -3.75
C GLY A 75 6.37 6.53 -2.41
N PHE A 76 6.62 5.44 -1.67
CA PHE A 76 6.08 5.28 -0.33
C PHE A 76 6.64 6.35 0.62
N ARG A 77 5.76 7.04 1.34
CA ARG A 77 6.09 8.24 2.15
C ARG A 77 5.53 8.23 3.57
N TRP A 78 4.84 7.16 3.96
CA TRP A 78 4.34 7.01 5.32
C TRP A 78 5.46 6.49 6.24
N HIS A 79 5.45 6.94 7.49
CA HIS A 79 6.31 6.44 8.55
C HIS A 79 5.47 6.10 9.77
N LEU A 80 5.89 5.10 10.55
CA LEU A 80 5.19 4.59 11.73
C LEU A 80 4.55 5.69 12.59
N PHE A 81 3.23 5.79 12.53
CA PHE A 81 2.46 6.82 13.21
C PHE A 81 1.20 6.22 13.87
N ARG A 82 0.92 6.64 15.11
CA ARG A 82 -0.18 6.10 15.94
C ARG A 82 -0.98 7.15 16.70
N THR A 83 -0.71 8.43 16.49
CA THR A 83 -1.45 9.51 17.14
C THR A 83 -2.86 9.57 16.57
N LYS A 84 -3.87 9.58 17.45
CA LYS A 84 -5.29 9.51 17.04
C LYS A 84 -5.89 10.87 16.71
N ASN A 85 -5.46 11.89 17.45
CA ASN A 85 -5.87 13.27 17.34
C ASN A 85 -4.71 14.11 17.89
N HIS A 86 -4.05 14.86 17.01
CA HIS A 86 -2.87 15.64 17.31
C HIS A 86 -3.27 17.09 17.61
N PRO A 87 -2.72 17.74 18.66
CA PRO A 87 -3.16 19.08 19.05
C PRO A 87 -2.73 20.18 18.06
N ASP A 88 -1.69 19.93 17.24
CA ASP A 88 -1.29 20.82 16.15
C ASP A 88 -2.10 20.48 14.87
N PRO A 89 -2.97 21.39 14.38
CA PRO A 89 -3.81 21.13 13.20
C PRO A 89 -3.04 21.01 11.89
N ARG A 90 -1.73 21.29 11.87
CA ARG A 90 -0.85 21.05 10.71
C ARG A 90 -0.51 19.57 10.51
N VAL A 91 -0.75 18.73 11.51
CA VAL A 91 -0.48 17.28 11.46
C VAL A 91 -1.70 16.55 10.90
N THR A 92 -1.75 16.43 9.58
CA THR A 92 -2.92 15.90 8.85
C THR A 92 -2.93 14.37 8.68
N TRP A 93 -1.97 13.65 9.27
CA TRP A 93 -1.83 12.20 9.23
C TRP A 93 -2.21 11.50 10.55
N ASP A 94 -2.87 12.20 11.48
CA ASP A 94 -3.55 11.55 12.60
C ASP A 94 -4.88 10.88 12.18
N MET A 95 -5.37 9.97 13.01
CA MET A 95 -6.56 9.18 12.72
C MET A 95 -7.83 10.01 12.49
N THR A 96 -8.00 11.13 13.21
CA THR A 96 -9.13 12.05 13.02
C THR A 96 -9.05 12.81 11.70
N SER A 97 -7.84 13.21 11.30
CA SER A 97 -7.55 13.88 10.03
C SER A 97 -7.72 12.92 8.86
N ILE A 98 -7.23 11.68 8.99
CA ILE A 98 -7.46 10.60 8.01
C ILE A 98 -8.95 10.33 7.86
N LEU A 99 -9.73 10.23 8.95
CA LEU A 99 -11.18 10.03 8.85
C LEU A 99 -11.90 11.23 8.20
N SER A 100 -11.43 12.46 8.44
CA SER A 100 -11.98 13.64 7.77
C SER A 100 -11.62 13.66 6.28
N PHE A 101 -10.42 13.20 5.92
CA PHE A 101 -9.99 13.01 4.54
C PHE A 101 -10.84 11.94 3.85
N GLU A 102 -10.98 10.76 4.45
CA GLU A 102 -11.82 9.66 3.96
C GLU A 102 -13.24 10.17 3.62
N ARG A 103 -13.90 10.87 4.55
CA ARG A 103 -15.26 11.44 4.36
C ARG A 103 -15.41 12.52 3.29
N SER A 104 -14.31 13.12 2.83
CA SER A 104 -14.33 14.10 1.73
C SER A 104 -13.95 13.45 0.40
N HIS A 105 -13.59 12.17 0.42
CA HIS A 105 -13.16 11.37 -0.73
C HIS A 105 -13.86 9.99 -0.75
N ASP A 106 -15.01 9.84 -0.08
CA ASP A 106 -15.85 8.64 -0.10
C ASP A 106 -17.06 8.86 -1.01
N THR A 107 -17.93 7.85 -1.09
CA THR A 107 -19.19 7.93 -1.86
C THR A 107 -20.43 7.86 -0.97
N LEU A 108 -20.26 8.00 0.36
CA LEU A 108 -21.35 7.96 1.33
C LEU A 108 -22.28 9.15 1.15
N ALA A 109 -23.57 8.92 1.42
CA ALA A 109 -24.53 10.00 1.55
C ALA A 109 -24.12 10.94 2.71
N ALA A 110 -24.34 12.24 2.54
CA ALA A 110 -24.01 13.25 3.55
C ALA A 110 -24.64 12.93 4.92
N GLY A 111 -23.86 13.15 5.99
CA GLY A 111 -24.28 12.90 7.37
C GLY A 111 -24.20 11.44 7.84
N ARG A 112 -23.69 10.52 7.02
CA ARG A 112 -23.36 9.15 7.45
C ARG A 112 -22.16 9.13 8.41
N ARG A 113 -22.03 8.03 9.15
CA ARG A 113 -20.92 7.77 10.08
C ARG A 113 -19.91 6.86 9.39
N GLY A 114 -18.65 6.96 9.79
CA GLY A 114 -17.57 6.18 9.18
C GLY A 114 -17.06 6.80 7.88
N SER A 115 -16.56 5.93 7.03
CA SER A 115 -16.25 6.10 5.61
C SER A 115 -16.60 4.78 4.93
N ASP A 116 -16.86 4.79 3.62
CA ASP A 116 -16.94 3.55 2.83
C ASP A 116 -15.56 3.09 2.32
N ALA A 117 -15.58 2.03 1.50
CA ALA A 117 -14.37 1.41 0.97
C ALA A 117 -13.61 2.29 -0.02
N HIS A 118 -14.27 3.20 -0.76
CA HIS A 118 -13.59 4.14 -1.64
C HIS A 118 -12.83 5.19 -0.84
N GLY A 119 -13.43 5.74 0.22
CA GLY A 119 -12.76 6.69 1.11
C GLY A 119 -11.51 6.08 1.76
N TRP A 120 -11.64 4.86 2.30
CA TRP A 120 -10.51 4.11 2.86
C TRP A 120 -9.41 3.83 1.81
N ARG A 121 -9.79 3.35 0.61
CA ARG A 121 -8.89 3.13 -0.53
C ARG A 121 -8.21 4.43 -0.99
N ASN A 122 -8.92 5.56 -0.97
CA ASN A 122 -8.39 6.88 -1.30
C ASN A 122 -7.38 7.35 -0.25
N ALA A 123 -7.67 7.20 1.03
CA ALA A 123 -6.74 7.50 2.12
C ALA A 123 -5.47 6.63 2.03
N MET A 124 -5.60 5.31 1.81
CA MET A 124 -4.45 4.41 1.62
C MET A 124 -3.50 4.91 0.54
N ASN A 125 -4.02 5.28 -0.63
CA ASN A 125 -3.20 5.80 -1.72
C ASN A 125 -2.63 7.20 -1.43
N TYR A 126 -3.46 8.12 -0.93
CA TYR A 126 -3.04 9.49 -0.65
C TYR A 126 -1.95 9.56 0.43
N TYR A 127 -2.16 8.92 1.57
CA TYR A 127 -1.19 8.95 2.66
C TYR A 127 0.05 8.11 2.34
N GLY A 128 -0.12 6.94 1.74
CA GLY A 128 0.98 6.04 1.38
C GLY A 128 1.87 6.55 0.23
N TRP A 129 1.30 7.05 -0.88
CA TRP A 129 2.04 7.35 -2.12
C TRP A 129 1.68 8.71 -2.77
N GLY A 130 0.83 9.52 -2.12
CA GLY A 130 0.49 10.87 -2.56
C GLY A 130 -0.75 10.99 -3.45
N SER A 131 -1.12 12.23 -3.76
CA SER A 131 -2.34 12.55 -4.53
C SER A 131 -2.39 11.84 -5.88
N ALA A 132 -1.26 11.74 -6.57
CA ALA A 132 -1.17 11.04 -7.86
C ALA A 132 -1.59 9.57 -7.78
N ALA A 133 -1.25 8.84 -6.71
CA ALA A 133 -1.68 7.45 -6.53
C ALA A 133 -3.19 7.33 -6.26
N MET A 134 -3.81 8.36 -5.69
CA MET A 134 -5.26 8.40 -5.49
C MET A 134 -5.99 8.73 -6.80
N THR A 135 -5.58 9.81 -7.48
CA THR A 135 -6.33 10.38 -8.62
C THR A 135 -6.02 9.74 -9.97
N ASP A 136 -4.87 9.08 -10.12
CA ASP A 136 -4.47 8.42 -11.37
C ASP A 136 -4.52 6.89 -11.21
N PRO A 137 -5.51 6.21 -11.82
CA PRO A 137 -5.65 4.75 -11.78
C PRO A 137 -4.41 3.98 -12.27
N ALA A 138 -3.61 4.58 -13.16
CA ALA A 138 -2.37 3.95 -13.63
C ALA A 138 -1.28 3.94 -12.54
N LYS A 139 -1.37 4.82 -11.54
CA LYS A 139 -0.44 4.93 -10.40
C LYS A 139 -0.97 4.32 -9.09
N ARG A 140 -2.27 4.00 -9.03
CA ARG A 140 -2.95 3.41 -7.87
C ARG A 140 -2.25 2.16 -7.33
N VAL A 141 -1.97 2.15 -6.03
CA VAL A 141 -1.30 1.06 -5.31
C VAL A 141 -2.28 0.17 -4.55
N TYR A 142 -3.27 0.78 -3.89
CA TYR A 142 -4.38 0.08 -3.24
C TYR A 142 -5.67 0.26 -4.02
N ASP A 143 -6.47 -0.80 -4.13
CA ASP A 143 -7.74 -0.78 -4.85
C ASP A 143 -8.82 -1.51 -4.05
N ASP A 144 -10.06 -1.03 -4.12
CA ASP A 144 -11.18 -1.69 -3.50
C ASP A 144 -11.78 -2.70 -4.49
N ARG A 145 -11.98 -3.94 -4.04
CA ARG A 145 -12.27 -5.08 -4.91
C ARG A 145 -13.48 -5.86 -4.43
N ALA A 146 -14.51 -5.89 -5.26
CA ALA A 146 -15.79 -6.54 -5.01
C ALA A 146 -15.83 -7.95 -5.63
N TYR A 147 -15.77 -8.98 -4.80
CA TYR A 147 -15.76 -10.38 -5.22
C TYR A 147 -17.15 -11.02 -5.21
N GLY A 148 -17.44 -11.84 -6.24
CA GLY A 148 -18.70 -12.56 -6.37
C GLY A 148 -18.92 -13.69 -5.35
N SER A 149 -17.86 -14.17 -4.70
CA SER A 149 -17.92 -15.24 -3.70
C SER A 149 -16.91 -15.05 -2.57
N PHE A 150 -17.18 -15.70 -1.43
CA PHE A 150 -16.29 -15.74 -0.27
C PHE A 150 -14.90 -16.30 -0.61
N ASP A 151 -14.86 -17.42 -1.34
CA ASP A 151 -13.61 -18.11 -1.67
C ASP A 151 -12.76 -17.29 -2.64
N ALA A 152 -13.39 -16.58 -3.59
CA ALA A 152 -12.66 -15.67 -4.47
C ALA A 152 -12.08 -14.47 -3.69
N ALA A 153 -12.79 -13.94 -2.70
CA ALA A 153 -12.27 -12.90 -1.81
C ALA A 153 -11.10 -13.42 -0.95
N LEU A 154 -11.23 -14.60 -0.32
CA LEU A 154 -10.14 -15.19 0.46
C LEU A 154 -8.89 -15.44 -0.39
N LYS A 155 -9.04 -16.00 -1.61
CA LYS A 155 -7.92 -16.13 -2.54
C LYS A 155 -7.32 -14.77 -2.93
N GLY A 156 -8.16 -13.78 -3.22
CA GLY A 156 -7.73 -12.41 -3.50
C GLY A 156 -6.85 -11.80 -2.41
N ALA A 157 -7.33 -11.83 -1.16
CA ALA A 157 -6.60 -11.35 0.00
C ALA A 157 -5.26 -12.08 0.19
N VAL A 158 -5.25 -13.42 0.06
CA VAL A 158 -4.04 -14.24 0.20
C VAL A 158 -3.03 -13.92 -0.90
N THR A 159 -3.44 -13.91 -2.17
CA THR A 159 -2.55 -13.63 -3.31
C THR A 159 -2.00 -12.20 -3.25
N ALA A 160 -2.79 -11.22 -2.82
CA ALA A 160 -2.32 -9.84 -2.63
C ALA A 160 -1.22 -9.75 -1.56
N ILE A 161 -1.41 -10.38 -0.39
CA ILE A 161 -0.41 -10.44 0.68
C ILE A 161 0.84 -11.23 0.22
N ALA A 162 0.66 -12.33 -0.50
CA ALA A 162 1.76 -13.19 -0.96
C ALA A 162 2.66 -12.49 -1.99
N ARG A 163 2.06 -11.78 -2.96
CA ARG A 163 2.77 -11.06 -4.03
C ARG A 163 3.41 -9.77 -3.53
N TYR A 164 2.64 -8.91 -2.87
CA TYR A 164 3.06 -7.54 -2.58
C TYR A 164 3.62 -7.37 -1.16
N ARG A 165 3.47 -8.38 -0.28
CA ARG A 165 3.93 -8.34 1.11
C ARG A 165 3.37 -7.13 1.88
N MET A 166 2.14 -6.77 1.55
CA MET A 166 1.40 -5.64 2.10
C MET A 166 0.04 -6.13 2.61
N PRO A 167 -0.51 -5.53 3.69
CA PRO A 167 -1.73 -6.01 4.34
C PRO A 167 -3.01 -5.73 3.52
N VAL A 168 -4.11 -6.39 3.87
CA VAL A 168 -5.41 -6.26 3.17
C VAL A 168 -6.51 -5.87 4.15
N GLY A 169 -7.33 -4.89 3.79
CA GLY A 169 -8.54 -4.52 4.51
C GLY A 169 -9.72 -5.43 4.16
N LEU A 170 -10.50 -5.84 5.16
CA LEU A 170 -11.83 -6.45 5.01
C LEU A 170 -12.91 -5.43 5.36
N LEU A 171 -13.94 -5.33 4.52
CA LEU A 171 -15.20 -4.69 4.91
C LEU A 171 -16.03 -5.70 5.71
N ALA A 172 -15.76 -5.74 7.01
CA ALA A 172 -16.36 -6.65 7.98
C ALA A 172 -17.83 -6.29 8.28
N TRP A 173 -18.49 -7.16 9.05
CA TRP A 173 -19.87 -7.01 9.53
C TRP A 173 -20.94 -6.78 8.45
N ALA A 174 -20.63 -7.05 7.18
CA ALA A 174 -21.41 -6.74 5.98
C ALA A 174 -21.37 -5.26 5.53
N GLY A 175 -20.26 -4.57 5.78
CA GLY A 175 -19.96 -3.22 5.29
C GLY A 175 -19.82 -2.19 6.41
N GLY A 176 -20.51 -2.37 7.53
CA GLY A 176 -20.48 -1.43 8.66
C GLY A 176 -19.20 -1.39 9.50
N HIS A 177 -18.13 -2.11 9.15
CA HIS A 177 -16.88 -2.14 9.92
C HIS A 177 -15.64 -2.49 9.08
N ALA A 178 -14.46 -2.13 9.57
CA ALA A 178 -13.17 -2.35 8.89
C ALA A 178 -12.23 -3.21 9.74
N GLN A 179 -11.65 -4.25 9.15
CA GLN A 179 -10.65 -5.13 9.78
C GLN A 179 -9.42 -5.28 8.90
N VAL A 180 -8.25 -5.60 9.48
CA VAL A 180 -6.99 -5.73 8.74
C VAL A 180 -6.49 -7.17 8.78
N VAL A 181 -6.28 -7.75 7.60
CA VAL A 181 -5.56 -9.01 7.39
C VAL A 181 -4.08 -8.71 7.23
N THR A 182 -3.27 -9.32 8.09
CA THR A 182 -1.79 -9.22 8.03
C THR A 182 -1.13 -10.49 7.51
N GLY A 183 -1.86 -11.60 7.40
CA GLY A 183 -1.26 -12.88 7.07
C GLY A 183 -2.26 -13.98 6.74
N TYR A 184 -1.72 -15.13 6.35
CA TYR A 184 -2.48 -16.31 5.92
C TYR A 184 -1.80 -17.62 6.31
N VAL A 185 -2.60 -18.70 6.27
CA VAL A 185 -2.14 -20.08 6.17
C VAL A 185 -2.92 -20.74 5.02
N VAL A 186 -2.20 -21.30 4.04
CA VAL A 186 -2.79 -22.03 2.90
C VAL A 186 -2.06 -23.34 2.64
N THR A 187 -2.76 -24.28 2.00
CA THR A 187 -2.25 -25.59 1.55
C THR A 187 -2.37 -25.70 0.03
N GLY A 188 -1.28 -26.07 -0.66
CA GLY A 188 -1.23 -26.22 -2.12
C GLY A 188 -0.01 -25.53 -2.71
N ASP A 189 -0.17 -25.01 -3.93
CA ASP A 189 0.87 -24.24 -4.61
C ASP A 189 1.18 -22.91 -3.92
N ASP A 190 2.28 -22.25 -4.31
CA ASP A 190 2.64 -20.91 -3.83
C ASP A 190 1.55 -19.88 -4.21
N PRO A 191 0.86 -19.26 -3.24
CA PRO A 191 -0.18 -18.27 -3.53
C PRO A 191 0.32 -16.98 -4.19
N ALA A 192 1.64 -16.73 -4.21
CA ALA A 192 2.21 -15.62 -4.96
C ALA A 192 2.13 -15.85 -6.49
N THR A 193 2.24 -17.11 -6.94
CA THR A 193 2.41 -17.45 -8.36
C THR A 193 1.28 -18.29 -8.94
N SER A 194 0.59 -19.09 -8.14
CA SER A 194 -0.51 -19.99 -8.53
C SER A 194 -1.82 -19.61 -7.82
N ASP A 195 -2.95 -20.01 -8.39
CA ASP A 195 -4.26 -19.97 -7.73
C ASP A 195 -4.69 -21.36 -7.20
N ALA A 196 -3.90 -22.42 -7.45
CA ALA A 196 -4.17 -23.79 -7.03
C ALA A 196 -3.82 -24.06 -5.55
N PHE A 197 -4.36 -23.23 -4.67
CA PHE A 197 -4.24 -23.35 -3.22
C PHE A 197 -5.61 -23.30 -2.51
N VAL A 198 -5.66 -23.87 -1.31
CA VAL A 198 -6.81 -23.83 -0.41
C VAL A 198 -6.48 -22.96 0.81
N VAL A 199 -7.30 -21.95 1.08
CA VAL A 199 -7.14 -21.09 2.25
C VAL A 199 -7.57 -21.81 3.52
N ASN A 200 -6.66 -22.04 4.45
CA ASN A 200 -6.98 -22.64 5.75
C ASN A 200 -7.46 -21.58 6.75
N GLY A 201 -6.88 -20.39 6.71
CA GLY A 201 -7.27 -19.26 7.55
C GLY A 201 -6.42 -18.00 7.34
N LEU A 202 -6.83 -16.92 8.01
CA LEU A 202 -6.20 -15.60 7.95
C LEU A 202 -5.77 -15.12 9.35
N PHE A 203 -4.75 -14.27 9.42
CA PHE A 203 -4.42 -13.50 10.62
C PHE A 203 -5.09 -12.13 10.53
N VAL A 204 -6.03 -11.85 11.42
CA VAL A 204 -6.89 -10.66 11.38
C VAL A 204 -6.73 -9.84 12.66
N SER A 205 -6.72 -8.52 12.51
CA SER A 205 -6.77 -7.54 13.60
C SER A 205 -7.95 -6.58 13.40
N ASP A 206 -8.64 -6.26 14.48
CA ASP A 206 -9.77 -5.33 14.54
C ASP A 206 -9.37 -4.05 15.30
N PRO A 207 -9.64 -2.86 14.76
CA PRO A 207 -9.38 -1.60 15.46
C PRO A 207 -10.30 -1.36 16.66
N LEU A 208 -11.45 -2.03 16.80
CA LEU A 208 -12.35 -1.83 17.92
C LEU A 208 -11.91 -2.66 19.14
N ARG A 209 -11.64 -1.97 20.26
CA ARG A 209 -11.11 -2.61 21.48
C ARG A 209 -12.03 -3.69 22.05
N SER A 210 -13.35 -3.54 21.94
CA SER A 210 -14.31 -4.48 22.54
C SER A 210 -14.31 -5.87 21.91
N ASP A 211 -13.86 -6.02 20.66
CA ASP A 211 -13.80 -7.32 19.99
C ASP A 211 -12.56 -8.14 20.37
N GLY A 212 -11.55 -7.51 20.99
CA GLY A 212 -10.34 -8.18 21.49
C GLY A 212 -9.51 -8.89 20.40
N LEU A 213 -9.72 -8.54 19.13
CA LEU A 213 -9.15 -9.22 17.99
C LEU A 213 -7.83 -8.57 17.56
N VAL A 214 -6.70 -9.03 18.11
CA VAL A 214 -5.37 -8.53 17.71
C VAL A 214 -4.51 -9.68 17.22
N ASN A 215 -4.08 -9.63 15.95
CA ASN A 215 -3.30 -10.68 15.29
C ASN A 215 -3.88 -12.10 15.43
N ARG A 216 -5.21 -12.24 15.46
CA ARG A 216 -5.85 -13.52 15.74
C ARG A 216 -5.90 -14.38 14.48
N TYR A 217 -5.43 -15.62 14.57
CA TYR A 217 -5.66 -16.61 13.51
C TYR A 217 -7.13 -17.04 13.50
N ILE A 218 -7.76 -16.97 12.34
CA ILE A 218 -9.18 -17.30 12.13
C ILE A 218 -9.26 -18.25 10.93
N ASN A 219 -9.72 -19.47 11.19
CA ASN A 219 -9.87 -20.48 10.14
C ASN A 219 -11.01 -20.12 9.17
N ARG A 220 -10.97 -20.67 7.95
CA ARG A 220 -11.94 -20.42 6.87
C ARG A 220 -13.40 -20.65 7.28
N LEU A 221 -13.68 -21.68 8.11
CA LEU A 221 -15.05 -21.96 8.56
C LEU A 221 -15.55 -20.90 9.55
N SER A 222 -14.70 -20.46 10.48
CA SER A 222 -15.00 -19.37 11.41
C SER A 222 -15.17 -18.03 10.70
N LEU A 223 -14.38 -17.74 9.64
CA LEU A 223 -14.56 -16.55 8.80
C LEU A 223 -15.90 -16.57 8.04
N LEU A 224 -16.39 -17.74 7.62
CA LEU A 224 -17.64 -17.88 6.87
C LEU A 224 -18.90 -17.93 7.75
N GLN A 225 -18.85 -18.68 8.85
CA GLN A 225 -20.03 -19.09 9.64
C GLN A 225 -19.94 -18.77 11.14
N GLY A 226 -18.79 -18.30 11.62
CA GLY A 226 -18.55 -18.04 13.04
C GLY A 226 -19.28 -16.82 13.62
N SER A 227 -18.84 -16.36 14.79
CA SER A 227 -19.49 -15.24 15.48
C SER A 227 -19.28 -13.91 14.74
N LEU A 228 -20.23 -12.99 14.93
CA LEU A 228 -20.27 -11.71 14.21
C LEU A 228 -18.98 -10.88 14.27
N PRO A 229 -18.26 -10.75 15.41
CA PRO A 229 -17.03 -9.97 15.50
C PRO A 229 -16.04 -10.26 14.37
N TYR A 230 -15.79 -11.52 14.03
CA TYR A 230 -14.80 -11.91 13.01
C TYR A 230 -15.38 -12.59 11.77
N ARG A 231 -16.70 -12.73 11.65
CA ARG A 231 -17.32 -13.30 10.45
C ARG A 231 -17.30 -12.26 9.33
N PHE A 232 -16.47 -12.51 8.32
CA PHE A 232 -16.52 -11.77 7.07
C PHE A 232 -17.87 -12.06 6.40
N ARG A 233 -18.49 -11.06 5.76
CA ARG A 233 -19.81 -11.18 5.12
C ARG A 233 -19.82 -10.38 3.83
N SER A 234 -20.67 -10.78 2.87
CA SER A 234 -20.99 -9.92 1.74
C SER A 234 -21.63 -8.61 2.21
N TYR A 235 -21.25 -7.49 1.58
CA TYR A 235 -21.67 -6.12 1.86
C TYR A 235 -23.20 -5.96 1.72
N ARG A 236 -23.82 -5.22 2.64
CA ARG A 236 -25.29 -5.03 2.72
C ARG A 236 -25.70 -3.59 2.98
N GLU A 237 -24.78 -2.70 3.36
CA GLU A 237 -25.09 -1.26 3.42
C GLU A 237 -25.46 -0.74 2.04
N VAL A 238 -26.32 0.28 1.98
CA VAL A 238 -26.92 0.86 0.76
C VAL A 238 -26.93 2.39 0.83
N ASP A 239 -25.88 2.92 1.43
CA ASP A 239 -25.69 4.30 1.84
C ASP A 239 -24.58 5.04 1.09
N SER A 240 -23.92 4.38 0.12
CA SER A 240 -23.03 5.00 -0.87
C SER A 240 -23.68 5.11 -2.25
N PRO A 241 -24.63 6.03 -2.48
CA PRO A 241 -25.35 6.16 -3.76
C PRO A 241 -24.59 7.00 -4.80
N LEU A 242 -23.47 7.61 -4.41
CA LEU A 242 -22.66 8.51 -5.23
C LEU A 242 -21.68 7.71 -6.12
N ASP A 243 -20.94 8.44 -6.94
CA ASP A 243 -19.94 7.94 -7.88
C ASP A 243 -18.55 8.34 -7.39
N ASP A 244 -17.54 7.51 -7.62
CA ASP A 244 -16.16 7.76 -7.19
C ASP A 244 -15.37 8.52 -8.26
N PRO A 245 -15.12 9.84 -8.10
CA PRO A 245 -14.53 10.65 -9.16
C PRO A 245 -13.07 10.27 -9.48
N TYR A 246 -12.46 9.40 -8.68
CA TYR A 246 -11.09 8.91 -8.86
C TYR A 246 -11.03 7.59 -9.65
N THR A 247 -12.17 6.94 -9.94
CA THR A 247 -12.24 5.69 -10.72
C THR A 247 -12.94 5.95 -12.06
N PRO A 248 -12.39 5.51 -13.22
CA PRO A 248 -12.98 5.81 -14.52
C PRO A 248 -14.31 5.09 -14.76
N GLY A 249 -15.32 5.87 -15.14
CA GLY A 249 -16.65 5.39 -15.52
C GLY A 249 -17.63 5.44 -14.36
N TRP A 250 -18.84 5.93 -14.63
CA TRP A 250 -19.85 6.15 -13.61
C TRP A 250 -20.39 4.83 -13.04
N ARG A 251 -20.30 4.65 -11.72
CA ARG A 251 -20.79 3.48 -10.99
C ARG A 251 -21.18 3.85 -9.56
N ARG A 252 -22.42 3.54 -9.17
CA ARG A 252 -22.83 3.67 -7.76
C ARG A 252 -22.20 2.59 -6.90
N SER A 253 -21.51 2.99 -5.85
CA SER A 253 -20.68 2.09 -5.05
C SER A 253 -21.49 1.13 -4.18
N SER A 254 -22.54 1.61 -3.49
CA SER A 254 -23.53 0.71 -2.90
C SER A 254 -24.98 1.20 -2.91
N ILE A 255 -25.79 0.55 -3.75
CA ILE A 255 -27.25 0.59 -3.74
C ILE A 255 -27.84 -0.83 -3.78
N ARG A 256 -29.15 -0.98 -3.50
CA ARG A 256 -29.88 -2.26 -3.59
C ARG A 256 -30.17 -2.65 -5.06
N SER A 257 -29.12 -2.94 -5.83
CA SER A 257 -29.19 -3.32 -7.25
C SER A 257 -28.08 -4.32 -7.59
N THR A 258 -28.26 -5.10 -8.66
CA THR A 258 -27.21 -5.98 -9.21
C THR A 258 -26.10 -5.22 -9.94
N ALA A 259 -26.38 -3.98 -10.39
CA ALA A 259 -25.42 -3.05 -10.98
C ALA A 259 -24.53 -2.34 -9.94
N SER A 260 -24.89 -2.46 -8.66
CA SER A 260 -24.11 -1.97 -7.52
C SER A 260 -22.70 -2.56 -7.52
N GLU A 261 -21.72 -1.79 -7.06
CA GLU A 261 -20.34 -2.26 -6.94
C GLU A 261 -20.18 -3.26 -5.79
N TRP A 262 -20.52 -2.83 -4.59
CA TRP A 262 -20.29 -3.60 -3.37
C TRP A 262 -21.49 -4.44 -2.94
N TYR A 263 -22.74 -4.01 -3.18
CA TYR A 263 -23.91 -4.68 -2.60
C TYR A 263 -23.99 -6.16 -2.99
N ALA A 264 -24.14 -7.03 -1.98
CA ALA A 264 -24.09 -8.48 -2.06
C ALA A 264 -22.75 -9.10 -2.54
N ARG A 265 -21.67 -8.33 -2.63
CA ARG A 265 -20.29 -8.78 -2.93
C ARG A 265 -19.43 -8.81 -1.68
N TRP A 266 -18.31 -9.51 -1.73
CA TRP A 266 -17.32 -9.56 -0.66
C TRP A 266 -16.24 -8.52 -0.98
N VAL A 267 -16.10 -7.49 -0.15
CA VAL A 267 -15.29 -6.31 -0.47
C VAL A 267 -14.00 -6.30 0.32
N LEU A 268 -12.89 -6.05 -0.38
CA LEU A 268 -11.54 -5.91 0.17
C LEU A 268 -10.95 -4.56 -0.23
N VAL A 269 -10.07 -3.99 0.60
CA VAL A 269 -9.15 -2.90 0.21
C VAL A 269 -7.76 -3.52 0.17
N GLN A 270 -7.21 -3.73 -1.03
CA GLN A 270 -6.03 -4.60 -1.22
C GLN A 270 -4.97 -3.99 -2.14
N PRO A 271 -3.68 -4.32 -1.96
CA PRO A 271 -2.62 -3.88 -2.85
C PRO A 271 -2.75 -4.56 -4.22
N ILE A 272 -2.49 -3.80 -5.28
CA ILE A 272 -2.47 -4.27 -6.68
C ILE A 272 -1.08 -4.15 -7.32
N ARG A 273 -0.10 -3.62 -6.58
CA ARG A 273 1.32 -3.46 -6.93
C ARG A 273 2.13 -3.13 -5.66
N SER A 274 3.46 -3.18 -5.75
CA SER A 274 4.38 -2.93 -4.62
C SER A 274 4.84 -1.47 -4.47
N GLY A 275 4.12 -0.50 -5.03
CA GLY A 275 4.52 0.92 -5.06
C GLY A 275 4.06 1.65 -6.33
N LEU A 276 4.51 2.89 -6.52
CA LEU A 276 4.28 3.62 -7.77
C LEU A 276 4.89 2.88 -8.98
N PRO A 277 4.31 3.02 -10.19
CA PRO A 277 4.99 2.55 -11.40
C PRO A 277 6.29 3.34 -11.62
N PRO A 278 7.33 2.71 -12.17
CA PRO A 278 8.58 3.40 -12.48
C PRO A 278 8.33 4.56 -13.44
N VAL A 279 9.03 5.68 -13.23
CA VAL A 279 8.97 6.83 -14.13
C VAL A 279 9.65 6.49 -15.45
N THR A 280 8.86 6.31 -16.51
CA THR A 280 9.40 6.23 -17.87
C THR A 280 10.10 7.55 -18.19
N PRO A 281 11.41 7.57 -18.49
CA PRO A 281 12.05 8.81 -18.95
C PRO A 281 11.39 9.28 -20.26
N PRO A 282 11.36 10.59 -20.53
CA PRO A 282 10.91 11.07 -21.83
C PRO A 282 11.76 10.44 -22.95
N PRO A 283 11.18 10.19 -24.14
CA PRO A 283 11.94 9.67 -25.26
C PRO A 283 13.12 10.60 -25.57
N GLU A 284 14.29 10.03 -25.79
CA GLU A 284 15.46 10.77 -26.25
C GLU A 284 15.11 11.52 -27.55
N PRO A 285 15.46 12.81 -27.69
CA PRO A 285 15.09 13.56 -28.87
C PRO A 285 15.73 12.93 -30.11
N THR A 286 14.89 12.48 -31.05
CA THR A 286 15.35 11.93 -32.33
C THR A 286 16.30 12.95 -32.99
N PRO A 287 17.53 12.56 -33.38
CA PRO A 287 18.45 13.49 -34.02
C PRO A 287 17.82 14.02 -35.31
N THR A 288 17.70 15.34 -35.40
CA THR A 288 17.21 16.00 -36.62
C THR A 288 18.15 15.63 -37.77
N PRO A 289 17.65 15.11 -38.91
CA PRO A 289 18.49 14.78 -40.03
C PRO A 289 19.20 16.05 -40.53
N THR A 290 20.53 15.99 -40.63
CA THR A 290 21.36 17.08 -41.18
C THR A 290 20.84 17.42 -42.58
N PRO A 291 20.53 18.70 -42.89
CA PRO A 291 20.05 19.07 -44.21
C PRO A 291 21.09 18.71 -45.27
N THR A 292 20.66 17.97 -46.29
CA THR A 292 21.47 17.66 -47.47
C THR A 292 21.94 18.98 -48.10
N PRO A 293 23.24 19.18 -48.39
CA PRO A 293 23.71 20.40 -49.02
C PRO A 293 23.04 20.58 -50.39
N THR A 294 22.41 21.73 -50.58
CA THR A 294 21.80 22.12 -51.86
C THR A 294 22.88 22.17 -52.95
N PRO A 295 22.69 21.54 -54.11
CA PRO A 295 23.67 21.63 -55.20
C PRO A 295 23.85 23.09 -55.65
N THR A 296 25.10 23.53 -55.74
CA THR A 296 25.47 24.87 -56.19
C THR A 296 24.99 25.11 -57.62
N PRO A 297 24.26 26.22 -57.91
CA PRO A 297 23.83 26.52 -59.27
C PRO A 297 25.02 26.77 -60.20
N THR A 298 24.94 26.21 -61.41
CA THR A 298 25.92 26.40 -62.48
C THR A 298 26.00 27.88 -62.88
N PRO A 299 27.20 28.49 -63.00
CA PRO A 299 27.31 29.89 -63.43
C PRO A 299 26.75 30.13 -64.84
N THR A 300 25.98 31.20 -64.98
CA THR A 300 25.49 31.73 -66.25
C THR A 300 26.64 32.39 -67.03
N PRO A 301 26.74 32.23 -68.36
CA PRO A 301 27.80 32.86 -69.15
C PRO A 301 27.73 34.40 -69.14
N ASP A 302 28.91 35.01 -69.12
CA ASP A 302 29.14 36.45 -68.98
C ASP A 302 28.89 37.22 -70.29
N PRO A 303 28.17 38.36 -70.29
CA PRO A 303 27.94 39.17 -71.49
C PRO A 303 29.20 39.91 -71.98
N THR A 304 29.34 39.99 -73.30
CA THR A 304 30.50 40.59 -74.00
C THR A 304 30.71 42.08 -73.64
N PRO A 305 31.96 42.52 -73.33
CA PRO A 305 32.23 43.90 -72.89
C PRO A 305 32.08 44.95 -74.00
N VAL A 306 31.57 46.13 -73.62
CA VAL A 306 31.57 47.37 -74.41
C VAL A 306 32.73 48.27 -73.95
N ALA A 307 33.39 48.94 -74.90
CA ALA A 307 34.62 49.69 -74.64
C ALA A 307 34.41 51.01 -73.87
N ASP A 308 35.40 51.34 -73.03
CA ASP A 308 35.44 52.46 -72.08
C ASP A 308 36.17 53.69 -72.65
N PRO A 309 35.62 54.93 -72.52
CA PRO A 309 36.33 56.16 -72.86
C PRO A 309 37.16 56.74 -71.69
N THR A 310 38.47 56.89 -71.94
CA THR A 310 39.51 57.33 -71.00
C THR A 310 39.33 58.70 -70.29
N ALA A 311 39.42 58.66 -68.96
CA ALA A 311 40.23 59.49 -68.05
C ALA A 311 40.24 61.04 -68.10
N THR A 312 40.10 61.68 -66.93
CA THR A 312 40.82 62.92 -66.54
C THR A 312 40.99 62.95 -65.00
N ALA A 313 42.02 63.64 -64.48
CA ALA A 313 42.59 63.45 -63.14
C ALA A 313 42.24 64.51 -62.07
N THR A 314 42.55 64.12 -60.83
CA THR A 314 42.77 64.79 -59.51
C THR A 314 42.84 66.33 -59.43
N PRO A 315 42.50 66.93 -58.26
CA PRO A 315 43.58 67.18 -57.26
C PRO A 315 43.20 66.98 -55.75
N ASP A 316 44.24 66.64 -54.98
CA ASP A 316 44.42 66.77 -53.51
C ASP A 316 44.96 68.22 -53.21
N PRO A 317 45.16 68.78 -51.98
CA PRO A 317 45.10 68.19 -50.62
C PRO A 317 44.47 69.08 -49.49
N THR A 318 44.51 68.61 -48.22
CA THR A 318 45.19 69.29 -47.04
C THR A 318 44.47 69.25 -45.65
N ALA A 319 45.18 68.68 -44.65
CA ALA A 319 45.26 68.94 -43.18
C ALA A 319 44.10 68.75 -42.14
N THR A 320 44.29 67.75 -41.26
CA THR A 320 44.48 67.75 -39.76
C THR A 320 44.36 69.11 -39.00
N PRO A 321 43.87 69.25 -37.72
CA PRO A 321 43.85 68.35 -36.52
C PRO A 321 42.45 68.13 -35.87
N ALA A 322 42.12 67.19 -34.97
CA ALA A 322 42.71 66.62 -33.72
C ALA A 322 42.38 67.37 -32.40
N ALA A 323 41.45 66.84 -31.57
CA ALA A 323 41.47 66.84 -30.08
C ALA A 323 40.27 66.10 -29.40
N THR A 324 40.60 65.39 -28.30
CA THR A 324 39.80 64.72 -27.23
C THR A 324 39.31 65.78 -26.18
N PRO A 325 38.45 65.58 -25.12
CA PRO A 325 37.93 64.38 -24.41
C PRO A 325 36.41 64.32 -24.09
N ASP A 326 35.98 63.32 -23.29
CA ASP A 326 35.27 63.42 -21.97
C ASP A 326 34.07 62.41 -21.75
N PRO A 327 33.48 62.20 -20.53
CA PRO A 327 33.81 60.98 -19.76
C PRO A 327 32.65 60.24 -19.00
N THR A 328 32.99 59.09 -18.36
CA THR A 328 32.31 58.44 -17.18
C THR A 328 30.83 57.98 -17.35
N THR A 329 30.20 57.14 -16.53
CA THR A 329 30.36 56.51 -15.17
C THR A 329 29.64 55.13 -15.22
N THR A 330 29.77 54.11 -14.35
CA THR A 330 30.57 53.81 -13.14
C THR A 330 30.49 52.29 -12.86
N ALA A 331 31.40 51.71 -12.07
CA ALA A 331 31.25 50.38 -11.46
C ALA A 331 31.68 50.41 -9.97
N THR A 332 30.95 49.72 -9.09
CA THR A 332 31.21 49.71 -7.64
C THR A 332 31.55 48.31 -7.16
N ALA A 333 32.71 48.17 -6.52
CA ALA A 333 33.14 46.95 -5.82
C ALA A 333 33.12 47.20 -4.30
N MET A 334 33.01 46.12 -3.51
CA MET A 334 33.31 46.13 -2.07
C MET A 334 33.89 44.76 -1.68
N PRO A 335 34.81 44.66 -0.68
CA PRO A 335 35.89 43.67 -0.74
C PRO A 335 35.75 42.51 0.26
N ASP A 336 36.62 41.52 0.08
CA ASP A 336 37.14 40.65 1.16
C ASP A 336 38.38 41.35 1.75
N PRO A 337 38.61 41.35 3.09
CA PRO A 337 39.66 40.45 3.57
C PRO A 337 39.55 39.95 5.03
N THR A 338 40.28 38.85 5.26
CA THR A 338 41.15 38.51 6.41
C THR A 338 40.69 37.45 7.42
N THR A 339 41.66 36.58 7.71
CA THR A 339 41.68 35.46 8.67
C THR A 339 41.63 35.86 10.14
N THR A 340 41.02 35.02 10.99
CA THR A 340 41.44 34.83 12.39
C THR A 340 41.20 33.38 12.79
N ALA A 341 42.25 32.71 13.23
CA ALA A 341 42.17 31.38 13.82
C ALA A 341 41.95 31.51 15.34
N THR A 342 41.00 30.74 15.89
CA THR A 342 40.85 30.55 17.33
C THR A 342 40.67 29.07 17.63
N ALA A 343 41.24 28.61 18.74
CA ALA A 343 41.56 27.20 18.96
C ALA A 343 40.36 26.31 19.33
N MET A 344 40.54 25.03 19.01
CA MET A 344 39.79 23.89 19.51
C MET A 344 39.92 23.75 21.04
N PRO A 345 38.84 23.34 21.73
CA PRO A 345 38.96 22.45 22.87
C PRO A 345 38.17 21.15 22.63
N ASP A 346 38.90 20.07 22.40
CA ASP A 346 38.51 18.75 22.92
C ASP A 346 38.92 18.77 24.40
N PRO A 347 38.08 18.28 25.34
CA PRO A 347 38.34 16.90 25.75
C PRO A 347 37.11 16.08 26.22
N THR A 348 37.40 14.77 26.34
CA THR A 348 36.89 13.81 27.34
C THR A 348 35.50 13.20 27.16
N THR A 349 35.54 11.98 26.60
CA THR A 349 34.70 10.87 27.06
C THR A 349 34.83 10.68 28.58
N THR A 350 33.69 10.56 29.29
CA THR A 350 33.66 10.11 30.68
C THR A 350 32.96 8.76 30.76
N ALA A 351 33.71 7.72 31.12
CA ALA A 351 33.14 6.45 31.54
C ALA A 351 32.68 6.56 32.99
N THR A 352 31.46 6.13 33.29
CA THR A 352 30.96 6.00 34.66
C THR A 352 30.76 4.52 34.96
N ALA A 353 31.44 4.03 35.98
CA ALA A 353 31.43 2.63 36.37
C ALA A 353 30.23 2.26 37.25
N THR A 354 29.85 0.98 37.18
CA THR A 354 28.91 0.29 38.05
C THR A 354 29.34 0.32 39.52
N PRO A 355 28.37 0.40 40.46
CA PRO A 355 28.43 -0.37 41.69
C PRO A 355 27.29 -1.42 41.77
N ASP A 356 27.65 -2.63 42.21
CA ASP A 356 26.72 -3.74 42.52
C ASP A 356 26.57 -3.86 44.07
N PRO A 357 25.81 -4.81 44.63
CA PRO A 357 24.48 -4.56 45.17
C PRO A 357 24.42 -4.61 46.70
N THR A 358 23.29 -4.18 47.30
CA THR A 358 22.59 -4.81 48.45
C THR A 358 21.62 -3.83 49.12
N ALA A 359 20.32 -4.15 49.11
CA ALA A 359 19.40 -4.00 50.27
C ALA A 359 17.95 -4.34 49.87
N THR A 360 17.40 -5.39 50.47
CA THR A 360 15.96 -5.74 50.41
C THR A 360 15.15 -4.84 51.36
N PRO A 361 13.89 -4.53 51.02
CA PRO A 361 12.84 -4.51 52.03
C PRO A 361 11.65 -5.43 51.70
N THR A 362 11.15 -6.06 52.77
CA THR A 362 10.02 -6.99 52.87
C THR A 362 8.68 -6.39 52.42
N PRO A 363 7.73 -7.17 51.86
CA PRO A 363 6.39 -6.69 51.55
C PRO A 363 5.55 -6.43 52.82
N ALA A 364 4.83 -5.30 52.85
CA ALA A 364 3.74 -5.06 53.79
C ALA A 364 2.40 -5.51 53.19
N ALA A 365 1.55 -6.14 53.99
CA ALA A 365 0.29 -6.73 53.55
C ALA A 365 -0.94 -6.02 54.12
N SER A 366 -2.04 -6.10 53.35
CA SER A 366 -3.44 -6.12 53.80
C SER A 366 -4.16 -4.82 54.18
N ALA A 367 -5.50 -4.94 54.19
CA ALA A 367 -6.56 -4.01 54.55
C ALA A 367 -6.91 -2.89 53.52
N SER A 368 -8.19 -2.60 53.22
CA SER A 368 -9.43 -3.38 53.43
C SER A 368 -10.53 -2.87 52.49
N ALA A 369 -11.54 -3.69 52.20
CA ALA A 369 -12.73 -3.24 51.46
C ALA A 369 -13.80 -2.64 52.42
N PRO A 370 -14.54 -1.60 52.01
CA PRO A 370 -15.83 -1.25 52.60
C PRO A 370 -16.98 -2.06 51.93
N PRO A 371 -18.10 -2.31 52.64
CA PRO A 371 -19.12 -3.26 52.21
C PRO A 371 -20.11 -2.69 51.18
N ALA A 372 -20.79 -3.59 50.48
CA ALA A 372 -22.01 -3.28 49.75
C ALA A 372 -23.18 -3.13 50.75
N GLU A 373 -23.96 -2.05 50.62
CA GLU A 373 -25.18 -1.86 51.41
C GLU A 373 -26.40 -2.20 50.54
N SER A 374 -27.15 -3.20 51.00
CA SER A 374 -28.40 -3.66 50.38
C SER A 374 -29.56 -3.14 51.21
N ILE A 375 -30.39 -2.27 50.65
CA ILE A 375 -31.66 -1.86 51.26
C ILE A 375 -32.81 -2.17 50.31
N ALA A 376 -33.58 -3.17 50.71
CA ALA A 376 -34.99 -3.44 50.43
C ALA A 376 -35.59 -3.89 51.79
N PRO A 377 -36.91 -3.93 52.02
CA PRO A 377 -38.01 -4.15 51.07
C PRO A 377 -38.50 -2.89 50.32
#